data_AF-A0A9E5BS53-F1
#
_entry.id   AF-A0A9E5BS53-F1
#
_cell.length_a   1.000
_cell.length_b   1.000
_cell.length_c   1.000
_cell.angle_alpha   90.00
_cell.angle_beta   90.00
_cell.angle_gamma   90.00
#
_symmetry.space_group_name_H-M   'P 1'
#
loop_
_entity.id
_entity.type
_entity.pdbx_description
1 polymer ?
#
loop_
_entity_poly.entity_id
_entity_poly.type
_entity_poly.pdbx_seq_one_letter_code
_entity_poly.pdbx_strand_id
1 'polypeptide(L)' 'MWTIFGQDHLLKRLEPTLQQRRQSHAYLLSGPPHVGKMAMAINLSQAVNCLEGPGAPCG' A
#
# COMPACT_ATOMS: atom_id res chain seq x y z
N MET A 1 -9.33 0.91 4.44
CA MET A 1 -9.08 2.31 4.02
C MET A 1 -7.62 2.64 4.27
N TRP A 2 -6.94 3.42 3.41
CA TRP A 2 -5.53 3.79 3.66
C TRP A 2 -5.42 4.73 4.87
N THR A 3 -4.53 4.40 5.81
CA THR A 3 -4.29 5.20 7.03
C THR A 3 -3.12 6.16 6.91
N ILE A 4 -2.64 6.40 5.68
CA ILE A 4 -1.41 7.15 5.39
C ILE A 4 -1.78 8.50 4.80
N PHE A 5 -1.21 9.56 5.38
CA PHE A 5 -1.43 10.93 4.92
C PHE A 5 -0.20 11.47 4.18
N GLY A 6 -0.43 12.27 3.14
CA GLY A 6 0.64 12.96 2.40
C GLY A 6 1.45 12.09 1.44
N GLN A 7 1.03 10.84 1.20
CA GLN A 7 1.69 9.89 0.29
C GLN A 7 0.80 9.53 -0.92
N ASP A 8 -0.07 10.45 -1.35
CA ASP A 8 -1.07 10.22 -2.40
C ASP A 8 -0.46 9.76 -3.73
N HIS A 9 0.76 10.23 -4.04
CA HIS A 9 1.47 9.85 -5.26
C HIS A 9 1.83 8.36 -5.29
N LEU A 10 2.09 7.73 -4.14
CA LEU A 10 2.35 6.29 -4.05
C LEU A 10 1.05 5.50 -4.19
N LEU A 11 -0.01 5.95 -3.53
CA LEU A 11 -1.33 5.30 -3.58
C LEU A 11 -1.88 5.26 -5.01
N LYS A 12 -1.76 6.38 -5.75
CA LYS A 12 -2.14 6.47 -7.17
C LYS A 12 -1.44 5.45 -8.07
N ARG A 13 -0.24 5.00 -7.71
CA ARG A 13 0.46 3.93 -8.46
C ARG A 13 0.09 2.53 -7.98
N LEU A 14 -0.08 2.36 -6.67
CA LEU A 14 -0.30 1.04 -6.07
C LEU A 14 -1.73 0.54 -6.26
N GLU A 15 -2.73 1.39 -6.05
CA GLU A 15 -4.15 0.98 -6.11
C GLU A 15 -4.52 0.31 -7.44
N PRO A 16 -4.18 0.85 -8.63
CA PRO A 16 -4.49 0.17 -9.89
C PRO A 16 -3.84 -1.20 -10.01
N THR A 17 -2.59 -1.35 -9.55
CA THR A 17 -1.88 -2.64 -9.61
C THR A 17 -2.49 -3.68 -8.67
N LEU A 18 -2.95 -3.26 -7.50
CA LEU A 18 -3.63 -4.12 -6.54
C LEU A 18 -5.02 -4.52 -7.05
N GLN A 19 -5.79 -3.57 -7.61
CA GLN A 19 -7.09 -3.83 -8.23
C GLN A 19 -6.99 -4.84 -9.37
N GLN A 20 -5.95 -4.73 -10.20
CA GLN A 20 -5.70 -5.63 -11.33
C GLN A 20 -5.00 -6.94 -10.92
N ARG A 21 -4.64 -7.12 -9.64
CA ARG A 21 -3.79 -8.24 -9.17
C ARG A 21 -2.46 -8.37 -9.94
N ARG A 22 -1.86 -7.24 -10.30
CA ARG A 22 -0.59 -7.10 -11.03
C ARG A 22 0.49 -6.41 -10.20
N GLN A 23 0.49 -6.64 -8.89
CA GLN A 23 1.51 -6.12 -7.99
C GLN A 23 2.90 -6.72 -8.29
N SER A 24 3.95 -5.93 -8.05
CA SER A 24 5.33 -6.40 -8.14
C SER A 24 5.68 -7.38 -7.02
N HIS A 25 6.63 -8.27 -7.26
CA HIS A 25 7.12 -9.21 -6.25
C HIS A 25 7.81 -8.53 -5.06
N ALA A 26 8.39 -7.34 -5.25
CA ALA A 26 9.10 -6.62 -4.22
C ALA A 26 8.92 -5.10 -4.35
N TYR A 27 8.89 -4.42 -3.21
CA TYR A 27 8.83 -2.95 -3.11
C TYR A 27 9.89 -2.45 -2.12
N LEU A 28 10.60 -1.38 -2.49
CA LEU A 28 11.54 -0.68 -1.62
C LEU A 28 10.95 0.66 -1.18
N LEU A 29 10.72 0.83 0.13
CA LEU A 29 10.26 2.10 0.70
C LEU A 29 11.46 2.83 1.34
N SER A 30 11.83 3.98 0.78
CA SER A 30 12.99 4.76 1.22
C SER A 30 12.60 6.18 1.65
N GLY A 31 13.36 6.77 2.58
CA GLY A 31 13.14 8.12 3.10
C GLY A 31 13.56 8.29 4.57
N PRO A 32 13.44 9.51 5.14
CA PRO A 32 13.83 9.81 6.52
C PRO A 32 13.09 9.00 7.60
N PRO A 33 13.59 8.92 8.84
CA PRO A 33 12.86 8.31 9.95
C PRO A 33 11.47 8.96 10.16
N HIS A 34 10.50 8.17 10.64
CA HIS A 34 9.16 8.63 11.02
C HIS A 34 8.26 9.23 9.91
N VAL A 35 8.60 9.07 8.63
CA VAL A 35 7.75 9.53 7.50
C VAL A 35 6.64 8.54 7.08
N GLY A 36 6.35 7.54 7.91
CA GLY A 36 5.28 6.56 7.63
C GLY A 36 5.65 5.37 6.74
N LYS A 37 6.95 5.12 6.47
CA LYS A 37 7.40 3.98 5.63
C LYS A 37 6.92 2.62 6.16
N MET A 38 7.01 2.41 7.48
CA MET A 38 6.57 1.16 8.10
C MET A 38 5.05 1.01 8.03
N ALA A 39 4.31 2.10 8.32
CA ALA A 39 2.86 2.12 8.16
C ALA A 39 2.45 1.80 6.70
N MET A 40 3.21 2.29 5.71
CA MET A 40 2.99 1.97 4.31
C MET A 40 3.19 0.50 3.97
N ALA A 41 4.27 -0.11 4.46
CA ALA A 41 4.50 -1.54 4.28
C ALA A 41 3.37 -2.39 4.90
N ILE A 42 2.88 -2.01 6.09
CA ILE A 42 1.78 -2.71 6.77
C ILE A 42 0.48 -2.59 5.97
N ASN A 43 0.07 -1.37 5.60
CA ASN A 43 -1.15 -1.15 4.80
C ASN A 43 -1.10 -1.89 3.46
N LEU A 44 0.03 -1.86 2.77
CA LEU A 44 0.20 -2.62 1.52
C LEU A 44 0.04 -4.13 1.75
N SER A 45 0.61 -4.66 2.84
CA SER A 45 0.48 -6.07 3.20
C SER A 45 -0.97 -6.45 3.54
N GLN A 46 -1.70 -5.58 4.23
CA GLN A 46 -3.14 -5.75 4.47
C GLN A 46 -3.92 -5.78 3.15
N ALA A 47 -3.65 -4.85 2.23
CA ALA A 47 -4.33 -4.79 0.93
C ALA A 47 -4.05 -6.03 0.05
N VAL A 48 -2.82 -6.57 0.10
CA VAL A 48 -2.46 -7.79 -0.64
C VAL A 48 -3.15 -9.03 -0.07
N ASN A 49 -3.30 -9.11 1.26
CA ASN A 49 -3.90 -10.27 1.93
C ASN A 49 -5.41 -10.16 2.12
N CYS A 50 -6.03 -9.08 1.65
CA CYS A 50 -7.44 -8.83 1.89
C CYS A 50 -8.34 -9.81 1.11
N LEU A 51 -9.25 -10.48 1.81
CA LEU A 51 -10.22 -11.41 1.22
C LEU A 51 -11.52 -10.72 0.78
N GLU A 52 -11.83 -9.55 1.34
CA GLU A 52 -13.06 -8.79 1.08
C GLU A 52 -13.08 -8.12 -0.31
N GLY A 53 -11.91 -7.92 -0.90
CA GLY A 53 -11.78 -7.32 -2.23
C GLY A 53 -10.38 -6.76 -2.48
N PRO A 54 -9.99 -6.61 -3.74
CA PRO A 54 -8.68 -6.07 -4.09
C PRO A 54 -8.64 -4.54 -3.90
N GLY A 55 -7.43 -4.02 -3.68
CA GLY A 55 -7.08 -2.61 -3.86
C GLY A 55 -7.10 -1.70 -2.64
N ALA A 56 -7.82 -2.04 -1.57
CA ALA A 56 -7.78 -1.27 -0.32
C ALA A 56 -7.27 -2.13 0.86
N PRO A 57 -6.53 -1.56 1.82
CA PRO A 57 -6.20 -2.24 3.07
C PRO A 57 -7.48 -2.55 3.86
N CYS A 58 -7.53 -3.74 4.46
CA CYS A 58 -8.56 -4.14 5.42
C CYS A 58 -7.95 -4.50 6.79
N GLY A 59 -8.81 -4.55 7.81
CA GLY A 59 -8.41 -4.61 9.22
C GLY A 59 -8.21 -3.23 9.81
#